data_AF-A0A6N9T344-F1
#
_entry.id   AF-A0A6N9T344-F1
#
_cell.length_a   1.000
_cell.length_b   1.000
_cell.length_c   1.000
_cell.angle_alpha   90.00
_cell.angle_beta   90.00
_cell.angle_gamma   90.00
#
_symmetry.space_group_name_H-M   'P 1'
#
loop_
_entity.id
_entity.type
_entity.pdbx_description
1 polymer ?
#
loop_
_entity_poly.entity_id
_entity_poly.type
_entity_poly.pdbx_seq_one_letter_code
_entity_poly.pdbx_strand_id
1 'polypeptide(L)'
;MKVIVNSKRWATLSQESRDILEQGAIDYEKMSTEALQPQIETARKQLAEKGMKVIKLEGKAAEKYLDKAYSSAWDALKASGSHYYDELRAAYYRR
;
A
#
# COMPACT_ATOMS: atom_id res chain seq x y z
N MET A 1 -3.90 -3.84 5.51
CA MET A 1 -5.00 -4.41 4.67
C MET A 1 -6.18 -3.44 4.76
N LYS A 2 -6.87 -3.08 3.67
CA LYS A 2 -7.97 -2.10 3.77
C LYS A 2 -9.33 -2.78 3.83
N VAL A 3 -10.23 -2.25 4.67
CA VAL A 3 -11.65 -2.65 4.73
C VAL A 3 -12.49 -1.51 4.16
N ILE A 4 -13.46 -1.84 3.30
CA ILE A 4 -14.35 -0.85 2.69
C ILE A 4 -15.78 -1.21 3.04
N VAL A 5 -16.58 -0.20 3.41
CA VAL A 5 -17.99 -0.35 3.76
C VAL A 5 -18.88 0.45 2.80
N ASN A 6 -20.13 0.01 2.64
CA ASN A 6 -21.10 0.74 1.84
C ASN A 6 -21.43 2.10 2.48
N SER A 7 -21.27 3.19 1.72
CA SER A 7 -21.44 4.56 2.24
C SER A 7 -22.85 4.87 2.74
N LYS A 8 -23.90 4.34 2.09
CA LYS A 8 -25.29 4.57 2.51
C LYS A 8 -25.56 3.88 3.85
N ARG A 9 -25.02 2.68 4.05
CA ARG A 9 -25.16 1.96 5.33
C ARG A 9 -24.36 2.63 6.44
N TRP A 10 -23.15 3.09 6.14
CA TRP A 10 -22.31 3.83 7.08
C TRP A 10 -23.02 5.06 7.67
N ALA A 11 -23.72 5.81 6.82
CA ALA A 11 -24.47 7.00 7.24
C ALA A 11 -25.63 6.70 8.20
N THR A 12 -26.17 5.46 8.20
CA THR A 12 -27.27 5.06 9.09
C THR A 12 -26.82 4.65 10.50
N LEU A 13 -25.52 4.50 10.72
CA LEU A 13 -24.98 4.09 12.01
C LEU A 13 -24.96 5.25 13.02
N SER A 14 -25.06 4.92 14.30
CA SER A 14 -24.76 5.88 15.38
C SER A 14 -23.28 6.26 15.37
N GLN A 15 -22.93 7.39 15.99
CA GLN A 15 -21.53 7.79 16.11
C GLN A 15 -20.71 6.74 16.86
N GLU A 16 -21.22 6.24 17.97
CA GLU A 16 -20.59 5.17 18.76
C GLU A 16 -20.32 3.91 17.91
N SER A 17 -21.27 3.50 17.07
CA SER A 17 -21.07 2.35 16.17
C SER A 17 -19.98 2.63 15.13
N ARG A 18 -19.91 3.86 14.61
CA ARG A 18 -18.85 4.25 13.67
C ARG A 18 -17.49 4.24 14.35
N ASP A 19 -17.38 4.79 15.56
CA ASP A 19 -16.13 4.86 16.32
C ASP A 19 -15.58 3.44 16.61
N ILE A 20 -16.46 2.50 16.99
CA ILE A 20 -16.06 1.10 17.21
C ILE A 20 -15.55 0.45 15.92
N LEU A 21 -16.22 0.68 14.79
CA LEU A 21 -15.82 0.11 13.50
C LEU A 21 -14.52 0.73 12.98
N GLU A 22 -14.34 2.04 13.16
CA GLU A 22 -13.09 2.74 12.83
C GLU A 22 -11.93 2.22 13.66
N GLN A 23 -12.09 2.10 14.98
CA GLN A 23 -11.06 1.54 15.86
C GLN A 23 -10.73 0.10 15.48
N GLY A 24 -11.75 -0.73 15.23
CA GLY A 24 -11.55 -2.11 14.78
C GLY A 24 -10.81 -2.21 13.45
N ALA A 25 -11.06 -1.27 12.52
CA ALA A 25 -10.34 -1.21 11.24
C ALA A 25 -8.86 -0.85 11.44
N ILE A 26 -8.56 0.13 12.30
CA ILE A 26 -7.19 0.54 12.67
C ILE A 26 -6.43 -0.65 13.29
N ASP A 27 -7.06 -1.33 14.26
CA ASP A 27 -6.44 -2.47 14.94
C ASP A 27 -6.20 -3.63 13.96
N TYR A 28 -7.15 -3.89 13.07
CA TYR A 28 -7.02 -4.92 12.04
C TYR A 28 -5.91 -4.59 11.03
N GLU A 29 -5.73 -3.33 10.64
CA GLU A 29 -4.64 -2.92 9.75
C GLU A 29 -3.26 -3.28 10.32
N LYS A 30 -3.07 -3.05 11.62
CA LYS A 30 -1.85 -3.44 12.33
C LYS A 30 -1.72 -4.96 12.42
N MET A 31 -2.74 -5.63 12.96
CA MET A 31 -2.70 -7.07 13.21
C MET A 31 -2.54 -7.89 11.92
N SER A 32 -3.18 -7.47 10.83
CA SER A 32 -3.04 -8.12 9.53
C SER A 32 -1.63 -8.00 8.97
N THR A 33 -0.94 -6.88 9.17
CA THR A 33 0.46 -6.70 8.75
C THR A 33 1.38 -7.65 9.52
N GLU A 34 1.23 -7.71 10.84
CA GLU A 34 1.99 -8.61 11.72
C GLU A 34 1.75 -10.09 11.36
N ALA A 35 0.51 -10.47 11.03
CA ALA A 35 0.16 -11.83 10.64
C ALA A 35 0.65 -12.23 9.25
N LEU A 36 0.70 -11.30 8.29
CA LEU A 36 1.09 -11.58 6.90
C LEU A 36 2.61 -11.62 6.72
N GLN A 37 3.37 -10.81 7.46
CA GLN A 37 4.82 -10.76 7.32
C GLN A 37 5.50 -12.16 7.39
N PRO A 38 5.23 -13.02 8.40
CA PRO A 38 5.84 -14.36 8.45
C PRO A 38 5.39 -15.28 7.31
N GLN A 39 4.17 -15.10 6.81
CA GLN A 39 3.66 -15.87 5.67
C GLN A 39 4.39 -15.49 4.38
N ILE A 40 4.65 -14.20 4.18
CA ILE A 40 5.42 -13.70 3.05
C ILE A 40 6.84 -14.26 3.10
N GLU A 41 7.49 -14.25 4.26
CA GLU A 41 8.85 -14.81 4.40
C GLU A 41 8.86 -16.33 4.15
N THR A 42 7.85 -17.05 4.63
CA THR A 42 7.70 -18.49 4.37
C THR A 42 7.53 -18.75 2.88
N ALA A 43 6.64 -18.02 2.20
CA ALA A 43 6.42 -18.14 0.77
C ALA A 43 7.69 -17.84 -0.03
N ARG A 44 8.45 -16.81 0.36
CA ARG A 44 9.75 -16.48 -0.27
C ARG A 44 10.74 -17.64 -0.18
N LYS A 45 10.87 -18.26 1.00
CA LYS A 45 11.75 -19.43 1.18
C LYS A 45 11.32 -20.60 0.30
N GLN A 46 10.04 -20.93 0.29
CA GLN A 46 9.49 -22.01 -0.53
C GLN A 46 9.72 -21.78 -2.03
N LEU A 47 9.59 -20.53 -2.51
CA LEU A 47 9.87 -20.19 -3.90
C LEU A 47 11.36 -20.34 -4.23
N ALA A 48 12.25 -19.92 -3.33
CA ALA A 48 13.69 -20.10 -3.50
C ALA A 48 14.10 -21.58 -3.53
N GLU A 49 13.55 -22.41 -2.64
CA GLU A 49 13.75 -23.88 -2.64
C GLU A 49 13.28 -24.54 -3.94
N LYS A 50 12.21 -24.01 -4.55
CA LYS A 50 11.72 -24.44 -5.87
C LYS A 50 12.51 -23.87 -7.04
N GLY A 51 13.65 -23.23 -6.79
CA GLY A 51 14.58 -22.75 -7.81
C GLY A 51 14.31 -21.33 -8.32
N MET A 52 13.40 -20.57 -7.71
CA MET A 52 13.21 -19.16 -8.05
C MET A 52 14.48 -18.36 -7.70
N LYS A 53 14.97 -17.57 -8.65
CA LYS A 53 16.14 -16.70 -8.46
C LYS A 53 15.70 -15.24 -8.33
N VAL A 54 16.21 -14.55 -7.32
CA VAL A 54 16.04 -13.10 -7.19
C VAL A 54 17.10 -12.41 -8.05
N ILE A 55 16.66 -11.59 -9.00
CA ILE A 55 17.54 -10.74 -9.80
C ILE A 55 17.49 -9.34 -9.21
N LYS A 56 18.63 -8.84 -8.73
CA LYS A 56 18.78 -7.48 -8.25
C LYS A 56 19.36 -6.62 -9.36
N LEU A 57 18.66 -5.54 -9.72
CA LEU A 57 19.22 -4.51 -10.59
C LEU A 57 20.21 -3.66 -9.78
N GLU A 58 21.33 -3.28 -10.40
CA GLU A 58 22.38 -2.46 -9.76
C GLU A 58 22.77 -1.27 -10.64
N GLY A 59 23.42 -0.27 -10.01
CA GLY A 59 23.91 0.94 -10.66
C GLY A 59 22.86 1.69 -11.46
N LYS A 60 23.26 2.21 -12.64
CA LYS A 60 22.41 3.03 -13.51
C LYS A 60 21.11 2.34 -13.94
N ALA A 61 21.12 1.01 -14.06
CA ALA A 61 19.92 0.26 -14.42
C ALA A 61 18.89 0.26 -13.27
N ALA A 62 19.36 0.08 -12.03
CA ALA A 62 18.52 0.18 -10.85
C ALA A 62 17.94 1.59 -10.69
N GLU A 63 18.78 2.62 -10.82
CA GLU A 63 18.37 4.02 -10.75
C GLU A 63 17.28 4.30 -11.78
N LYS A 64 17.55 4.05 -13.07
CA LYS A 64 16.57 4.28 -14.16
C LYS A 64 15.26 3.54 -13.93
N TYR A 65 15.31 2.30 -13.46
CA TYR A 65 14.10 1.52 -13.16
C TYR A 65 13.31 2.15 -12.01
N LEU A 66 13.98 2.48 -10.91
CA LEU A 66 13.34 3.11 -9.76
C LEU A 66 12.81 4.51 -10.13
N ASP A 67 13.53 5.31 -10.90
CA ASP A 67 13.11 6.63 -11.37
C ASP A 67 11.76 6.53 -12.07
N LYS A 68 11.67 5.57 -13.00
CA LYS A 68 10.45 5.36 -13.78
C LYS A 68 9.32 4.78 -12.93
N ALA A 69 9.62 3.80 -12.08
CA ALA A 69 8.63 3.18 -11.21
C ALA A 69 8.02 4.21 -10.25
N TYR A 70 8.86 5.00 -9.57
CA TYR A 70 8.40 6.03 -8.65
C TYR A 70 7.64 7.15 -9.37
N SER A 71 8.12 7.65 -10.51
CA SER A 71 7.42 8.72 -11.25
C SER A 71 6.08 8.29 -11.84
N SER A 72 5.96 7.05 -12.33
CA SER A 72 4.78 6.60 -13.09
C SER A 72 3.45 6.76 -12.35
N ALA A 73 3.40 6.45 -11.05
CA ALA A 73 2.20 6.61 -10.24
C ALA A 73 1.85 8.10 -10.03
N TRP A 74 2.87 8.95 -9.85
CA TRP A 74 2.67 10.40 -9.71
C TRP A 74 2.24 11.03 -11.03
N ASP A 75 2.81 10.62 -12.16
CA ASP A 75 2.42 11.10 -13.48
C ASP A 75 0.94 10.77 -13.75
N ALA A 76 0.51 9.54 -13.41
CA ALA A 76 -0.88 9.13 -13.52
C ALA A 76 -1.81 9.95 -12.60
N LEU A 77 -1.39 10.19 -11.35
CA LEU A 77 -2.16 11.01 -10.41
C LEU A 77 -2.26 12.48 -10.85
N LYS A 78 -1.20 13.03 -11.46
CA LYS A 78 -1.23 14.37 -12.04
C LYS A 78 -2.19 14.43 -13.22
N ALA A 79 -2.11 13.44 -14.11
CA ALA A 79 -2.92 13.37 -15.32
C ALA A 79 -4.42 13.17 -15.02
N SER A 80 -4.77 12.55 -13.90
CA SER A 80 -6.17 12.43 -13.49
C SER A 80 -6.79 13.76 -13.06
N GLY A 81 -6.00 14.83 -12.92
CA GLY A 81 -6.46 16.14 -12.47
C GLY A 81 -6.75 16.17 -10.97
N SER A 82 -6.20 15.24 -10.19
CA SER A 82 -6.43 15.17 -8.74
C SER A 82 -6.01 16.46 -8.04
N HIS A 83 -6.95 17.08 -7.32
CA HIS A 83 -6.67 18.24 -6.46
C HIS A 83 -5.65 17.94 -5.36
N TYR A 84 -5.46 16.66 -5.01
CA TYR A 84 -4.53 16.23 -3.97
C TYR A 84 -3.12 15.95 -4.48
N TYR A 85 -2.85 16.14 -5.78
CA TYR A 85 -1.56 15.77 -6.36
C TYR A 85 -0.38 16.40 -5.62
N ASP A 86 -0.38 17.72 -5.45
CA ASP A 86 0.74 18.45 -4.85
C ASP A 86 0.92 18.08 -3.37
N GLU A 87 -0.18 17.98 -2.61
CA GLU A 87 -0.16 17.62 -1.19
C GLU A 87 0.36 16.20 -0.97
N LEU A 88 -0.19 15.22 -1.70
CA LEU A 88 0.24 13.83 -1.58
C LEU A 88 1.69 13.66 -2.05
N ARG A 89 2.09 14.36 -3.11
CA ARG A 89 3.47 14.28 -3.59
C ARG A 89 4.44 14.85 -2.56
N ALA A 90 4.11 15.98 -1.93
CA ALA A 90 4.93 16.53 -0.85
C ALA A 90 5.02 15.59 0.37
N ALA A 91 3.93 14.93 0.75
CA ALA A 91 3.89 14.05 1.92
C ALA A 91 4.65 12.72 1.70
N TYR A 92 4.53 12.13 0.51
CA TYR A 92 4.94 10.74 0.25
C TYR A 92 6.11 10.58 -0.73
N TYR A 93 6.43 11.59 -1.54
CA TYR A 93 7.55 11.50 -2.48
C TYR A 93 8.86 11.92 -1.81
N ARG A 94 9.69 10.94 -1.45
CA ARG A 94 11.04 11.14 -0.93
C ARG A 94 12.01 10.47 -1.87
N ARG A 95 12.58 11.24 -2.80
CA ARG A 95 13.56 10.74 -3.76
C ARG A 95 14.57 11.81 -4.08
#